data_AF-A0A1L7NP26-F1
#
_entry.id   AF-A0A1L7NP26-F1
#
_cell.length_a   1.000
_cell.length_b   1.000
_cell.length_c   1.000
_cell.angle_alpha   90.00
_cell.angle_beta   90.00
_cell.angle_gamma   90.00
#
_symmetry.space_group_name_H-M   'P 1'
#
loop_
_entity.id
_entity.type
_entity.pdbx_description
1 polymer ?
#
loop_
_entity_poly.entity_id
_entity_poly.type
_entity_poly.pdbx_seq_one_letter_code
_entity_poly.pdbx_strand_id
1 'polypeptide(L)' 'MPTLPTTVLKLPFHVHFDQHTVDAVNRYRAARAEHLRQGHGESMSSAELFVAYQWAAFDLATALDALLEKHAR' A
#
# COMPACT_ATOMS: atom_id res chain seq x y z
N MET A 1 -12.58 25.05 1.70
CA MET A 1 -11.84 23.77 1.69
C MET A 1 -10.50 24.04 1.04
N PRO A 2 -9.38 24.07 1.78
CA PRO A 2 -8.07 24.22 1.15
C PRO A 2 -7.77 22.94 0.35
N THR A 3 -7.63 23.10 -0.96
CA THR A 3 -7.17 22.05 -1.88
C THR A 3 -5.69 21.81 -1.60
N LEU A 4 -5.36 20.74 -0.89
CA LEU A 4 -3.98 20.26 -0.80
C LEU A 4 -3.48 20.02 -2.22
N PRO A 5 -2.35 20.61 -2.64
CA PRO A 5 -1.78 20.30 -3.93
C PRO A 5 -1.43 18.82 -3.92
N THR A 6 -2.12 18.03 -4.73
CA THR A 6 -1.70 16.68 -5.06
C THR A 6 -0.36 16.82 -5.75
N THR A 7 0.73 16.77 -4.99
CA THR A 7 2.07 16.57 -5.53
C THR A 7 2.03 15.23 -6.22
N VAL A 8 1.77 15.26 -7.52
CA VAL A 8 1.93 14.11 -8.40
C VAL A 8 3.37 13.68 -8.20
N LEU A 9 3.56 12.59 -7.46
CA LEU A 9 4.81 11.88 -7.38
C LEU A 9 5.17 11.46 -8.81
N LYS A 10 5.88 12.34 -9.51
CA LYS A 10 6.64 12.00 -10.71
C LYS A 10 7.78 11.12 -10.23
N LEU A 11 7.45 9.88 -9.85
CA LEU A 11 8.44 8.82 -9.75
C LEU A 11 9.15 8.82 -11.10
N PRO A 12 10.47 9.09 -11.16
CA PRO A 12 11.19 8.91 -12.41
C PRO A 12 10.87 7.51 -12.92
N PHE A 13 10.60 7.37 -14.21
CA PHE A 13 10.13 6.11 -14.84
C PHE A 13 11.10 4.91 -14.68
N HIS A 14 12.19 5.07 -13.91
CA HIS A 14 13.20 4.08 -13.59
C HIS A 14 13.49 3.97 -12.08
N VAL A 15 12.50 4.21 -11.19
CA VAL A 15 12.67 3.79 -9.79
C VAL A 15 12.62 2.27 -9.73
N HIS A 16 13.80 1.65 -9.62
CA HIS A 16 13.89 0.23 -9.32
C HIS A 16 13.46 0.01 -7.87
N PHE A 17 12.35 -0.70 -7.68
CA PHE A 17 11.93 -1.11 -6.35
C PHE A 17 12.98 -2.06 -5.78
N ASP A 18 13.40 -1.78 -4.55
CA ASP A 18 14.15 -2.78 -3.80
C ASP A 18 13.21 -3.97 -3.46
N GLN A 19 13.82 -5.11 -3.13
CA GLN A 19 13.07 -6.33 -2.83
C GLN A 19 12.03 -6.11 -1.72
N HIS A 20 12.36 -5.26 -0.74
CA HIS A 20 11.47 -4.93 0.36
C HIS A 20 10.21 -4.18 -0.12
N THR A 21 10.34 -3.19 -1.01
CA THR A 21 9.18 -2.51 -1.62
C THR A 21 8.35 -3.48 -2.47
N VAL A 22 8.99 -4.35 -3.25
CA VAL A 22 8.28 -5.37 -4.05
C VAL A 22 7.46 -6.30 -3.15
N ASP A 23 8.04 -6.77 -2.05
CA ASP A 23 7.38 -7.66 -1.09
C ASP A 23 6.20 -6.94 -0.40
N ALA A 24 6.35 -5.66 -0.05
CA ALA A 24 5.28 -4.85 0.51
C ALA A 24 4.11 -4.67 -0.47
N VAL A 25 4.40 -4.41 -1.76
CA VAL A 25 3.38 -4.34 -2.82
C VAL A 25 2.63 -5.66 -2.96
N ASN A 26 3.34 -6.78 -2.95
CA ASN A 26 2.73 -8.10 -3.08
C ASN A 26 1.86 -8.45 -1.86
N ARG A 27 2.31 -8.16 -0.64
CA ARG A 27 1.52 -8.33 0.59
C ARG A 27 0.24 -7.48 0.56
N TYR A 28 0.35 -6.22 0.15
CA TYR A 28 -0.81 -5.34 -0.03
C TYR A 28 -1.81 -5.90 -1.05
N ARG A 29 -1.33 -6.34 -2.22
CA ARG A 29 -2.19 -6.93 -3.26
C ARG A 29 -2.93 -8.16 -2.77
N ALA A 30 -2.24 -9.06 -2.06
CA ALA A 30 -2.83 -10.26 -1.49
C ALA A 30 -3.90 -9.91 -0.43
N ALA A 31 -3.60 -9.02 0.51
CA ALA A 31 -4.53 -8.59 1.55
C ALA A 31 -5.77 -7.89 0.96
N ARG A 32 -5.57 -7.05 -0.06
CA ARG A 32 -6.67 -6.41 -0.80
C ARG A 32 -7.55 -7.43 -1.50
N ALA A 33 -6.96 -8.41 -2.19
CA ALA A 33 -7.70 -9.45 -2.88
C ALA A 33 -8.55 -10.27 -1.91
N GLU A 34 -7.99 -10.63 -0.75
CA GLU A 34 -8.71 -11.39 0.27
C GLU A 34 -9.82 -10.57 0.94
N HIS A 35 -9.57 -9.29 1.25
CA HIS A 35 -10.60 -8.38 1.77
C HIS A 35 -11.75 -8.20 0.78
N LEU A 36 -11.47 -8.00 -0.50
CA LEU A 36 -12.50 -7.88 -1.55
C LEU A 36 -13.27 -9.18 -1.80
N ARG A 37 -12.61 -10.33 -1.66
CA ARG A 37 -13.25 -11.65 -1.79
C ARG A 37 -14.33 -11.85 -0.71
N GLN A 38 -14.13 -11.29 0.47
CA GLN A 38 -15.07 -11.38 1.60
C GLN A 38 -16.12 -10.27 1.68
N GLY A 39 -16.03 -9.22 0.86
CA GLY A 39 -17.05 -8.17 0.75
C GLY A 39 -18.46 -8.66 0.35
N HIS A 40 -18.62 -9.95 0.02
CA HIS A 40 -19.90 -10.60 -0.27
C HIS A 40 -20.45 -11.46 0.89
N GLY A 41 -19.80 -11.51 2.05
CA GLY A 41 -20.24 -12.29 3.22
C GLY A 41 -20.18 -11.48 4.50
N GLU A 42 -21.34 -11.15 5.08
CA GLU A 42 -21.44 -10.46 6.36
C GLU A 42 -21.05 -11.41 7.51
N SER A 43 -19.78 -11.40 7.91
CA SER A 43 -19.31 -12.15 9.07
C SER A 43 -18.12 -11.45 9.73
N MET A 44 -17.85 -11.75 11.01
CA MET A 44 -16.70 -11.22 11.77
C MET A 44 -15.35 -11.39 11.06
N SER A 45 -15.24 -12.37 10.14
CA SER A 45 -14.08 -12.55 9.25
C SER A 45 -13.77 -11.31 8.40
N SER A 46 -14.76 -10.47 8.12
CA SER A 46 -14.59 -9.22 7.35
C SER A 46 -13.77 -8.16 8.12
N ALA A 47 -13.92 -8.08 9.45
CA ALA A 47 -13.22 -7.09 10.26
C ALA A 47 -11.72 -7.42 10.42
N GLU A 48 -11.38 -8.68 10.65
CA GLU A 48 -9.97 -9.11 10.73
C GLU A 48 -9.25 -8.93 9.39
N LEU A 49 -9.94 -9.25 8.27
CA LEU A 49 -9.41 -9.02 6.93
C LEU A 49 -9.27 -7.54 6.60
N PHE A 50 -10.20 -6.71 7.06
CA PHE A 50 -10.09 -5.26 6.94
C PHE A 50 -8.85 -4.76 7.69
N VAL A 51 -8.63 -5.19 8.93
CA VAL A 51 -7.44 -4.81 9.71
C VAL A 51 -6.15 -5.29 9.04
N ALA A 52 -6.12 -6.53 8.55
CA ALA A 52 -4.96 -7.06 7.81
C ALA A 52 -4.68 -6.26 6.53
N TYR A 53 -5.73 -5.85 5.81
CA TYR A 53 -5.63 -4.98 4.65
C TYR A 53 -5.08 -3.60 5.01
N GLN A 54 -5.55 -2.98 6.09
CA GLN A 54 -5.05 -1.68 6.55
C GLN A 54 -3.58 -1.74 6.98
N TRP A 55 -3.18 -2.80 7.69
CA TRP A 55 -1.77 -3.01 8.04
C TRP A 55 -0.89 -3.16 6.81
N ALA A 56 -1.30 -3.95 5.82
CA ALA A 56 -0.54 -4.09 4.59
C ALA A 56 -0.45 -2.76 3.79
N ALA A 57 -1.48 -1.90 3.88
CA ALA A 57 -1.45 -0.58 3.28
C ALA A 57 -0.44 0.35 3.99
N PHE A 58 -0.41 0.32 5.32
CA PHE A 58 0.54 1.08 6.13
C PHE A 58 2.00 0.65 5.86
N ASP A 59 2.26 -0.65 5.82
CA ASP A 59 3.56 -1.21 5.48
C ASP A 59 4.04 -0.76 4.10
N LEU A 60 3.14 -0.78 3.10
CA LEU A 60 3.45 -0.30 1.76
C LEU A 60 3.77 1.20 1.74
N ALA A 61 3.00 2.03 2.43
CA ALA A 61 3.27 3.46 2.52
C ALA A 61 4.67 3.72 3.11
N THR A 62 5.01 3.02 4.19
CA THR A 62 6.33 3.12 4.83
C THR A 62 7.46 2.66 3.90
N ALA A 63 7.26 1.58 3.16
CA ALA A 63 8.25 1.08 2.20
C ALA A 63 8.45 2.06 1.02
N LEU A 64 7.39 2.74 0.58
CA LEU A 64 7.46 3.75 -0.46
C LEU A 64 8.13 5.03 0.04
N ASP A 65 7.83 5.48 1.26
CA ASP A 65 8.50 6.64 1.86
C ASP A 65 10.01 6.40 1.98
N ALA A 66 10.42 5.22 2.49
CA ALA A 66 11.83 4.85 2.58
C ALA A 66 12.51 4.78 1.19
N LEU A 67 11.81 4.29 0.17
CA LEU A 67 12.31 4.26 -1.20
C LEU A 67 12.49 5.67 -1.76
N LEU A 68 11.54 6.56 -1.50
CA LEU A 68 11.59 7.96 -1.93
C LEU A 68 12.71 8.72 -1.23
N GLU A 69 12.91 8.52 0.08
CA GLU A 69 14.03 9.10 0.82
C GLU A 69 15.39 8.69 0.25
N LYS A 70 15.54 7.43 -0.19
CA LYS A 70 16.77 6.94 -0.83
C LYS A 70 17.03 7.59 -2.19
N HIS A 71 15.99 7.94 -2.94
CA HIS A 71 16.10 8.51 -4.30
C HIS A 71 16.05 10.04 -4.33
N ALA A 72 15.60 10.69 -3.26
CA ALA A 72 15.61 12.14 -3.11
C ALA A 72 16.98 12.70 -2.68
N ARG A 73 17.92 11.83 -2.31
CA ARG A 73 19.33 12.15 -2.03
C ARG A 73 20.20 11.76 -3.21
#